data_AF-A0A166MVC7-F1
#
_entry.id   AF-A0A166MVC7-F1
#
_cell.length_a   1.000
_cell.length_b   1.000
_cell.length_c   1.000
_cell.angle_alpha   90.00
_cell.angle_beta   90.00
_cell.angle_gamma   90.00
#
_symmetry.space_group_name_H-M   'P 1'
#
loop_
_entity.id
_entity.type
_entity.pdbx_description
1 polymer ?
#
loop_
_entity_poly.entity_id
_entity_poly.type
_entity_poly.pdbx_seq_one_letter_code
_entity_poly.pdbx_strand_id
1 'polypeptide(L)'
;MGGVITRKNIRNLSKTELDNLVRAFAAIQKLPVEDPNSFFVIAGYHGEPFRGAGYANPAWWGGYCNHGNVLFPTWHRAYLLRLEKALQSQVPGVALPYWDETEEATLKGGIPPVFLEKIYTFADNTSIPNPLFSYKFQARITDRLSPIPDANYTKPIGYETVRYPFSGLVGTPLDAEGSFIHNEALRKQGEDVTNKMLNDNVVTWLNYSSFYNSNGTEVPAGIKDKYYDCLNAPNYTVFSNGTSAQRWNDDRLNEEGYRPVVPLESPHNSMHLAVGGFEVPGQGNFDQIAGANGDMGENDTAAFDPIFYFHHCFIDLMFWRWQVKNNQRDYLEIIDGYPGTNSVDSQGPTPGVAGGTWLTLDSPLEPFKKPNDPKTAYTSKDVVNITRLGYIYDNVSAPPRAGPPRSQPPLILTVGNINRATIGGSFVISAWAVKENGNKLLVGTEAVLSRWHVAGCQNCQNHLEVRAHIPIEGWSKEEAKKMRFEVGVHTRKLEGAKDGNRPQQGAENPTVTLGTEHI
;
A
#
# COMPACT_ATOMS: atom_id res chain seq x y z
N MET A 1 10.27 32.35 -10.07
CA MET A 1 9.15 31.68 -9.36
C MET A 1 8.35 30.94 -10.41
N GLY A 2 8.45 29.61 -10.45
CA GLY A 2 7.66 28.80 -11.38
C GLY A 2 6.19 28.81 -10.96
N GLY A 3 5.27 28.85 -11.93
CA GLY A 3 3.84 28.79 -11.65
C GLY A 3 3.42 27.51 -10.92
N VAL A 4 2.24 27.54 -10.30
CA VAL A 4 1.63 26.34 -9.69
C VAL A 4 1.37 25.32 -10.79
N ILE A 5 1.88 24.10 -10.62
CA ILE A 5 1.64 22.99 -11.57
C ILE A 5 0.39 22.20 -11.19
N THR A 6 -0.29 21.64 -12.18
CA THR A 6 -1.48 20.80 -11.96
C THR A 6 -1.12 19.34 -12.14
N ARG A 7 -1.20 18.55 -11.08
CA ARG A 7 -1.19 17.08 -11.15
C ARG A 7 -2.54 16.60 -11.67
N LYS A 8 -2.51 15.88 -12.77
CA LYS A 8 -3.71 15.38 -13.46
C LYS A 8 -3.83 13.87 -13.32
N ASN A 9 -5.03 13.34 -13.55
CA ASN A 9 -5.18 11.91 -13.78
C ASN A 9 -4.35 11.50 -15.02
N ILE A 10 -3.52 10.45 -14.91
CA ILE A 10 -2.68 9.97 -15.99
C ILE A 10 -3.47 9.64 -17.27
N ARG A 11 -4.71 9.16 -17.14
CA ARG A 11 -5.59 8.87 -18.28
C ARG A 11 -6.05 10.12 -19.03
N ASN A 12 -6.00 11.28 -18.36
CA ASN A 12 -6.44 12.56 -18.90
C ASN A 12 -5.27 13.41 -19.41
N LEU A 13 -4.04 12.89 -19.39
CA LEU A 13 -2.90 13.59 -19.97
C LEU A 13 -3.05 13.68 -21.49
N SER A 14 -2.74 14.86 -22.02
CA SER A 14 -2.51 15.00 -23.46
C SER A 14 -1.30 14.17 -23.89
N LYS A 15 -1.22 13.84 -25.18
CA LYS A 15 -0.07 13.10 -25.73
C LYS A 15 1.26 13.78 -25.43
N THR A 16 1.33 15.11 -25.51
CA THR A 16 2.54 15.87 -25.18
C THR A 16 2.91 15.79 -23.70
N GLU A 17 1.94 15.85 -22.79
CA GLU A 17 2.20 15.70 -21.36
C GLU A 17 2.73 14.30 -21.04
N LEU A 18 2.15 13.26 -21.64
CA LEU A 18 2.60 11.89 -21.47
C LEU A 18 4.00 11.65 -22.09
N ASP A 19 4.26 12.19 -23.29
CA ASP A 19 5.58 12.13 -23.93
C ASP A 19 6.66 12.78 -23.03
N ASN A 20 6.37 13.95 -22.45
CA ASN A 20 7.26 14.65 -21.54
C ASN A 20 7.50 13.87 -20.24
N LEU A 21 6.44 13.27 -19.68
CA LEU A 21 6.53 12.42 -18.51
C LEU A 21 7.43 11.20 -18.77
N VAL A 22 7.21 10.50 -19.88
CA VAL A 22 8.01 9.34 -20.29
C VAL A 22 9.47 9.74 -20.51
N ARG A 23 9.75 10.88 -21.15
CA ARG A 23 11.13 11.40 -21.30
C ARG A 23 11.78 11.69 -19.93
N ALA A 24 11.04 12.29 -19.00
CA ALA A 24 11.55 12.60 -17.67
C ALA A 24 11.91 11.34 -16.87
N PHE A 25 11.03 10.35 -16.83
CA PHE A 25 11.29 9.06 -16.19
C PHE A 25 12.46 8.32 -16.85
N ALA A 26 12.49 8.24 -18.19
CA ALA A 26 13.59 7.61 -18.91
C ALA A 26 14.93 8.28 -18.61
N ALA A 27 14.96 9.61 -18.41
CA ALA A 27 16.17 10.34 -18.07
C ALA A 27 16.64 10.03 -16.65
N ILE A 28 15.78 10.12 -15.63
CA ILE A 28 16.20 9.86 -14.24
C ILE A 28 16.55 8.38 -13.98
N GLN A 29 15.96 7.44 -14.73
CA GLN A 29 16.32 6.02 -14.67
C GLN A 29 17.67 5.70 -15.33
N LYS A 30 18.22 6.62 -16.14
CA LYS A 30 19.54 6.46 -16.78
C LYS A 30 20.66 7.16 -16.01
N LEU A 31 20.33 8.00 -15.04
CA LEU A 31 21.34 8.67 -14.20
C LEU A 31 22.16 7.64 -13.41
N PRO A 32 23.44 7.93 -13.10
CA PRO A 32 24.27 7.08 -12.23
C PRO A 32 23.59 6.81 -10.88
N VAL A 33 23.81 5.65 -10.28
CA VAL A 33 23.15 5.23 -9.02
C VAL A 33 23.62 6.01 -7.80
N GLU A 34 24.63 6.85 -7.95
CA GLU A 34 25.13 7.78 -6.95
C GLU A 34 24.56 9.19 -7.14
N ASP A 35 23.95 9.48 -8.30
CA ASP A 35 23.30 10.76 -8.55
C ASP A 35 22.07 10.87 -7.63
N PRO A 36 21.98 11.92 -6.79
CA PRO A 36 20.84 12.10 -5.89
C PRO A 36 19.49 12.13 -6.59
N ASN A 37 19.43 12.55 -7.86
CA ASN A 37 18.24 12.61 -8.71
C ASN A 37 17.98 11.32 -9.50
N SER A 38 18.84 10.32 -9.42
CA SER A 38 18.58 9.03 -10.05
C SER A 38 17.34 8.38 -9.47
N PHE A 39 16.61 7.66 -10.32
CA PHE A 39 15.47 6.87 -9.88
C PHE A 39 15.89 5.83 -8.84
N PHE A 40 17.08 5.21 -8.99
CA PHE A 40 17.62 4.24 -8.03
C PHE A 40 17.73 4.82 -6.62
N VAL A 41 18.34 6.00 -6.46
CA VAL A 41 18.50 6.65 -5.15
C VAL A 41 17.16 7.04 -4.57
N ILE A 42 16.28 7.64 -5.38
CA ILE A 42 14.98 8.12 -4.92
C ILE A 42 14.12 6.93 -4.49
N ALA A 43 13.96 5.91 -5.34
CA ALA A 43 13.28 4.64 -5.02
C ALA A 43 13.85 4.02 -3.74
N GLY A 44 15.17 4.06 -3.61
CA GLY A 44 15.86 3.53 -2.44
C GLY A 44 15.49 4.22 -1.13
N TYR A 45 15.02 5.48 -1.15
CA TYR A 45 14.61 6.14 0.10
C TYR A 45 13.48 5.40 0.82
N HIS A 46 12.58 4.74 0.10
CA HIS A 46 11.45 4.03 0.68
C HIS A 46 11.89 2.89 1.62
N GLY A 47 12.60 1.90 1.07
CA GLY A 47 12.98 0.66 1.75
C GLY A 47 14.46 0.36 1.53
N GLU A 48 14.73 -0.69 0.78
CA GLU A 48 16.10 -1.07 0.39
C GLU A 48 16.76 -0.06 -0.56
N PRO A 49 18.08 0.12 -0.51
CA PRO A 49 19.04 -0.59 0.34
C PRO A 49 19.01 -0.08 1.79
N PHE A 50 18.80 -0.96 2.76
CA PHE A 50 18.64 -0.55 4.16
C PHE A 50 19.86 0.16 4.71
N ARG A 51 19.63 1.00 5.73
CA ARG A 51 20.65 1.84 6.37
C ARG A 51 20.37 2.02 7.86
N GLY A 52 21.31 2.65 8.56
CA GLY A 52 21.21 2.88 10.01
C GLY A 52 21.12 1.57 10.80
N ALA A 53 20.38 1.58 11.92
CA ALA A 53 20.19 0.39 12.74
C ALA A 53 19.48 -0.75 11.96
N GLY A 54 18.54 -0.39 11.08
CA GLY A 54 17.81 -1.35 10.24
C GLY A 54 18.63 -1.99 9.12
N TYR A 55 19.92 -1.64 8.96
CA TYR A 55 20.82 -2.27 7.99
C TYR A 55 20.99 -3.77 8.21
N ALA A 56 21.02 -4.21 9.47
CA ALA A 56 21.19 -5.62 9.84
C ALA A 56 20.31 -6.04 11.03
N ASN A 57 19.49 -5.14 11.55
CA ASN A 57 18.63 -5.39 12.71
C ASN A 57 17.15 -5.33 12.31
N PRO A 58 16.42 -6.46 12.31
CA PRO A 58 15.01 -6.49 11.92
C PRO A 58 14.08 -5.76 12.89
N ALA A 59 14.52 -5.40 14.10
CA ALA A 59 13.74 -4.55 15.00
C ALA A 59 13.61 -3.08 14.55
N TRP A 60 14.45 -2.65 13.60
CA TRP A 60 14.40 -1.31 13.02
C TRP A 60 13.99 -1.38 11.55
N TRP A 61 13.31 -0.34 11.07
CA TRP A 61 13.10 -0.17 9.65
C TRP A 61 14.34 0.48 9.04
N GLY A 62 14.93 -0.18 8.04
CA GLY A 62 16.14 0.30 7.38
C GLY A 62 15.88 1.31 6.26
N GLY A 63 14.63 1.49 5.84
CA GLY A 63 14.19 2.52 4.91
C GLY A 63 13.73 3.79 5.61
N TYR A 64 13.51 4.87 4.88
CA TYR A 64 13.00 6.11 5.47
C TYR A 64 11.46 6.20 5.48
N CYS A 65 10.75 5.34 4.73
CA CYS A 65 9.29 5.44 4.66
C CYS A 65 8.65 5.26 6.04
N ASN A 66 7.48 5.87 6.23
CA ASN A 66 6.70 5.80 7.45
C ASN A 66 5.40 5.06 7.18
N HIS A 67 5.19 3.92 7.86
CA HIS A 67 3.96 3.12 7.83
C HIS A 67 3.47 2.81 9.24
N GLY A 68 2.16 2.68 9.39
CA GLY A 68 1.47 2.47 10.67
C GLY A 68 1.72 3.58 11.69
N ASN A 69 2.01 4.78 11.23
CA ASN A 69 2.21 5.94 12.10
C ASN A 69 1.71 7.24 11.45
N VAL A 70 1.57 8.29 12.26
CA VAL A 70 1.03 9.60 11.87
C VAL A 70 1.81 10.35 10.80
N LEU A 71 3.03 9.94 10.49
CA LEU A 71 3.83 10.55 9.43
C LEU A 71 3.56 9.95 8.06
N PHE A 72 2.80 8.84 7.94
CA PHE A 72 2.51 8.15 6.67
C PHE A 72 2.08 9.10 5.53
N PRO A 73 1.00 9.91 5.66
CA PRO A 73 0.57 10.77 4.55
C PRO A 73 1.59 11.86 4.21
N THR A 74 2.17 12.50 5.23
CA THR A 74 3.08 13.64 5.03
C THR A 74 4.45 13.24 4.52
N TRP A 75 4.97 12.08 4.94
CA TRP A 75 6.23 11.56 4.43
C TRP A 75 6.11 11.19 2.95
N HIS A 76 5.04 10.49 2.56
CA HIS A 76 4.81 10.14 1.16
C HIS A 76 4.53 11.37 0.29
N ARG A 77 3.86 12.41 0.81
CA ARG A 77 3.75 13.71 0.11
C ARG A 77 5.11 14.34 -0.17
N ALA A 78 5.99 14.40 0.84
CA ALA A 78 7.35 14.92 0.68
C ALA A 78 8.17 14.07 -0.31
N TYR A 79 7.95 12.75 -0.31
CA TYR A 79 8.60 11.81 -1.20
C TYR A 79 8.21 12.03 -2.67
N LEU A 80 6.92 12.22 -2.95
CA LEU A 80 6.43 12.56 -4.29
C LEU A 80 7.00 13.89 -4.78
N LEU A 81 7.08 14.89 -3.91
CA LEU A 81 7.71 16.17 -4.24
C LEU A 81 9.19 15.98 -4.61
N ARG A 82 9.92 15.12 -3.88
CA ARG A 82 11.32 14.80 -4.18
C ARG A 82 11.48 14.15 -5.56
N LEU A 83 10.63 13.18 -5.92
CA LEU A 83 10.65 12.58 -7.25
C LEU A 83 10.30 13.61 -8.33
N GLU A 84 9.22 14.37 -8.14
CA GLU A 84 8.74 15.36 -9.10
C GLU A 84 9.81 16.42 -9.39
N LYS A 85 10.60 16.83 -8.40
CA LYS A 85 11.76 17.71 -8.62
C LYS A 85 12.88 17.06 -9.44
N ALA A 86 13.13 15.76 -9.28
CA ALA A 86 14.08 15.04 -10.14
C ALA A 86 13.57 14.97 -11.58
N LEU A 87 12.28 14.66 -11.79
CA LEU A 87 11.66 14.68 -13.12
C LEU A 87 11.76 16.06 -13.77
N GLN A 88 11.43 17.12 -13.02
CA GLN A 88 11.52 18.52 -13.47
C GLN A 88 12.94 18.97 -13.79
N SER A 89 13.96 18.36 -13.17
CA SER A 89 15.37 18.63 -13.51
C SER A 89 15.75 18.14 -14.90
N GLN A 90 15.03 17.14 -15.42
CA GLN A 90 15.25 16.56 -16.75
C GLN A 90 14.31 17.18 -17.79
N VAL A 91 13.04 17.39 -17.43
CA VAL A 91 12.02 17.99 -18.29
C VAL A 91 11.27 19.08 -17.52
N PRO A 92 11.64 20.37 -17.70
CA PRO A 92 11.03 21.48 -16.97
C PRO A 92 9.50 21.53 -17.14
N GLY A 93 8.79 21.72 -16.03
CA GLY A 93 7.33 21.89 -16.02
C GLY A 93 6.52 20.59 -16.03
N VAL A 94 7.15 19.42 -16.06
CA VAL A 94 6.45 18.15 -15.88
C VAL A 94 5.81 18.08 -14.48
N ALA A 95 4.57 17.62 -14.41
CA ALA A 95 3.85 17.33 -13.17
C ALA A 95 3.72 15.81 -13.04
N LEU A 96 3.88 15.28 -11.83
CA LEU A 96 3.66 13.86 -11.55
C LEU A 96 2.14 13.60 -11.55
N PRO A 97 1.59 12.85 -12.51
CA PRO A 97 0.17 12.56 -12.52
C PRO A 97 -0.18 11.51 -11.45
N TYR A 98 -1.46 11.40 -11.14
CA TYR A 98 -1.99 10.32 -10.30
C TYR A 98 -2.70 9.28 -11.17
N TRP A 99 -2.73 8.03 -10.69
CA TRP A 99 -3.62 7.01 -11.22
C TRP A 99 -4.91 7.01 -10.39
N ASP A 100 -6.04 7.45 -10.97
CA ASP A 100 -7.31 7.41 -10.23
C ASP A 100 -7.82 5.98 -10.10
N GLU A 101 -7.58 5.37 -8.94
CA GLU A 101 -7.97 3.97 -8.69
C GLU A 101 -9.47 3.77 -8.53
N THR A 102 -10.21 4.88 -8.41
CA THR A 102 -11.67 4.88 -8.22
C THR A 102 -12.45 5.29 -9.46
N GLU A 103 -11.75 5.62 -10.56
CA GLU A 103 -12.42 5.99 -11.81
C GLU A 103 -13.05 4.77 -12.50
N GLU A 104 -14.11 5.01 -13.27
CA GLU A 104 -14.85 3.95 -13.97
C GLU A 104 -13.95 3.10 -14.88
N ALA A 105 -12.99 3.73 -15.57
CA ALA A 105 -12.05 3.03 -16.44
C ALA A 105 -11.18 2.03 -15.67
N THR A 106 -10.76 2.36 -14.45
CA THR A 106 -9.99 1.43 -13.62
C THR A 106 -10.87 0.38 -12.95
N LEU A 107 -12.06 0.76 -12.49
CA LEU A 107 -13.04 -0.18 -11.95
C LEU A 107 -13.50 -1.24 -12.96
N LYS A 108 -13.40 -0.98 -14.27
CA LYS A 108 -13.79 -1.93 -15.33
C LYS A 108 -12.62 -2.58 -16.05
N GLY A 109 -11.51 -1.88 -16.20
CA GLY A 109 -10.40 -2.26 -17.06
C GLY A 109 -9.04 -2.38 -16.38
N GLY A 110 -8.93 -2.08 -15.09
CA GLY A 110 -7.69 -2.18 -14.33
C GLY A 110 -6.76 -0.99 -14.51
N ILE A 111 -5.45 -1.23 -14.60
CA ILE A 111 -4.44 -0.17 -14.57
C ILE A 111 -4.40 0.61 -15.91
N PRO A 112 -3.86 1.84 -15.92
CA PRO A 112 -3.63 2.59 -17.15
C PRO A 112 -2.75 1.83 -18.18
N PRO A 113 -3.13 1.78 -19.48
CA PRO A 113 -2.41 1.02 -20.50
C PRO A 113 -0.91 1.30 -20.60
N VAL A 114 -0.49 2.55 -20.34
CA VAL A 114 0.93 2.93 -20.33
C VAL A 114 1.76 2.14 -19.32
N PHE A 115 1.15 1.50 -18.32
CA PHE A 115 1.87 0.63 -17.39
C PHE A 115 1.99 -0.82 -17.87
N LEU A 116 1.30 -1.21 -18.95
CA LEU A 116 1.27 -2.56 -19.52
C LEU A 116 2.12 -2.67 -20.80
N GLU A 117 2.43 -1.55 -21.42
CA GLU A 117 3.16 -1.48 -22.69
C GLU A 117 4.68 -1.49 -22.48
N LYS A 118 5.39 -2.49 -23.02
CA LYS A 118 6.86 -2.58 -22.91
C LYS A 118 7.60 -1.52 -23.71
N ILE A 119 7.02 -1.06 -24.81
CA ILE A 119 7.58 -0.05 -25.70
C ILE A 119 6.62 1.13 -25.73
N TYR A 120 7.15 2.33 -25.52
CA TYR A 120 6.40 3.57 -25.66
C TYR A 120 6.75 4.24 -26.99
N THR A 121 5.74 4.61 -27.77
CA THR A 121 5.90 5.34 -29.03
C THR A 121 5.45 6.79 -28.85
N PHE A 122 6.35 7.73 -29.11
CA PHE A 122 6.13 9.18 -29.01
C PHE A 122 5.29 9.71 -30.17
N ALA A 123 4.80 10.95 -30.05
CA ALA A 123 4.03 11.61 -31.11
C ALA A 123 4.80 11.77 -32.44
N ASP A 124 6.14 11.77 -32.39
CA ASP A 124 7.03 11.84 -33.56
C ASP A 124 7.33 10.47 -34.19
N ASN A 125 6.64 9.40 -33.75
CA ASN A 125 6.83 7.99 -34.15
C ASN A 125 8.19 7.39 -33.76
N THR A 126 9.00 8.07 -32.94
CA THR A 126 10.14 7.42 -32.28
C THR A 126 9.65 6.55 -31.12
N SER A 127 10.41 5.52 -30.74
CA SER A 127 10.03 4.62 -29.65
C SER A 127 11.20 4.31 -28.73
N ILE A 128 10.90 4.06 -27.46
CA ILE A 128 11.87 3.61 -26.45
C ILE A 128 11.26 2.47 -25.61
N PRO A 129 12.09 1.65 -24.91
CA PRO A 129 11.60 0.87 -23.77
C PRO A 129 10.87 1.80 -22.81
N ASN A 130 9.65 1.43 -22.43
CA ASN A 130 8.79 2.26 -21.62
C ASN A 130 9.28 2.29 -20.16
N PRO A 131 9.77 3.43 -19.65
CA PRO A 131 10.28 3.53 -18.29
C PRO A 131 9.18 3.45 -17.21
N LEU A 132 7.90 3.46 -17.61
CA LEU A 132 6.75 3.31 -16.69
C LEU A 132 6.28 1.85 -16.57
N PHE A 133 6.70 0.98 -17.49
CA PHE A 133 6.36 -0.44 -17.47
C PHE A 133 7.04 -1.16 -16.29
N SER A 134 8.35 -0.92 -16.12
CA SER A 134 9.20 -1.54 -15.12
C SER A 134 10.45 -0.67 -14.90
N TYR A 135 11.25 -1.00 -13.89
CA TYR A 135 12.59 -0.46 -13.70
C TYR A 135 13.62 -1.58 -13.72
N LYS A 136 14.75 -1.33 -14.39
CA LYS A 136 15.90 -2.24 -14.44
C LYS A 136 17.01 -1.74 -13.52
N PHE A 137 17.37 -2.55 -12.54
CA PHE A 137 18.37 -2.24 -11.53
C PHE A 137 19.75 -2.02 -12.17
N GLN A 138 20.31 -0.85 -11.91
CA GLN A 138 21.64 -0.47 -12.37
C GLN A 138 22.73 -0.90 -11.37
N ALA A 139 22.35 -1.13 -10.10
CA ALA A 139 23.22 -1.60 -9.03
C ALA A 139 22.54 -2.70 -8.21
N ARG A 140 23.35 -3.55 -7.57
CA ARG A 140 22.87 -4.59 -6.65
C ARG A 140 22.42 -3.94 -5.34
N ILE A 141 21.25 -4.33 -4.86
CA ILE A 141 20.87 -4.17 -3.43
C ILE A 141 21.08 -5.50 -2.73
N THR A 142 21.47 -5.46 -1.46
CA THR A 142 21.74 -6.67 -0.66
C THR A 142 21.05 -6.49 0.67
N ASP A 143 20.06 -7.33 0.90
CA ASP A 143 19.45 -7.48 2.21
C ASP A 143 20.40 -8.29 3.12
N ARG A 144 20.59 -7.76 4.32
CA ARG A 144 21.55 -8.23 5.33
C ARG A 144 20.89 -8.50 6.68
N LEU A 145 19.57 -8.54 6.75
CA LEU A 145 18.85 -8.90 7.97
C LEU A 145 19.17 -10.36 8.36
N SER A 146 19.38 -10.62 9.67
CA SER A 146 19.73 -11.93 10.28
C SER A 146 18.45 -12.66 10.78
N PRO A 147 18.39 -14.01 11.05
CA PRO A 147 19.44 -15.01 11.38
C PRO A 147 20.15 -15.74 10.23
N ILE A 148 19.71 -15.54 9.00
CA ILE A 148 20.40 -15.88 7.75
C ILE A 148 20.34 -14.56 6.98
N PRO A 149 21.37 -14.05 6.25
CA PRO A 149 21.13 -12.89 5.41
C PRO A 149 19.86 -13.18 4.61
N ASP A 150 18.79 -12.44 4.88
CA ASP A 150 17.50 -12.63 4.23
C ASP A 150 17.71 -12.21 2.80
N ALA A 151 18.26 -13.10 1.99
CA ALA A 151 18.65 -12.70 0.68
C ALA A 151 17.39 -12.41 -0.15
N ASN A 152 16.18 -12.82 0.25
CA ASN A 152 14.95 -12.82 -0.54
C ASN A 152 14.74 -11.54 -1.37
N TYR A 153 15.04 -10.35 -0.83
CA TYR A 153 14.88 -9.06 -1.51
C TYR A 153 16.16 -8.43 -2.06
N THR A 154 17.29 -9.11 -1.89
CA THR A 154 18.51 -8.85 -2.68
C THR A 154 18.15 -8.91 -4.16
N LYS A 155 18.31 -7.77 -4.85
CA LYS A 155 18.16 -7.70 -6.31
C LYS A 155 19.54 -7.57 -6.97
N PRO A 156 19.90 -8.48 -7.89
CA PRO A 156 21.12 -8.35 -8.65
C PRO A 156 21.06 -7.19 -9.67
N ILE A 157 22.22 -6.78 -10.16
CA ILE A 157 22.31 -5.87 -11.30
C ILE A 157 21.55 -6.48 -12.48
N GLY A 158 20.73 -5.68 -13.16
CA GLY A 158 19.95 -6.09 -14.30
C GLY A 158 18.64 -6.78 -13.98
N TYR A 159 18.31 -6.99 -12.69
CA TYR A 159 16.96 -7.34 -12.27
C TYR A 159 15.97 -6.29 -12.77
N GLU A 160 14.82 -6.73 -13.26
CA GLU A 160 13.74 -5.86 -13.72
C GLU A 160 12.54 -6.06 -12.81
N THR A 161 11.97 -4.97 -12.30
CA THR A 161 10.83 -5.04 -11.39
C THR A 161 9.64 -5.71 -12.06
N VAL A 162 8.89 -6.48 -11.27
CA VAL A 162 7.73 -7.21 -11.77
C VAL A 162 6.50 -6.96 -10.91
N ARG A 163 5.34 -7.05 -11.55
CA ARG A 163 4.00 -6.99 -10.92
C ARG A 163 3.35 -8.36 -11.01
N TYR A 164 2.24 -8.54 -10.30
CA TYR A 164 1.39 -9.70 -10.49
C TYR A 164 1.08 -9.92 -12.00
N PRO A 165 1.11 -11.16 -12.52
CA PRO A 165 1.28 -12.43 -11.79
C PRO A 165 2.72 -12.92 -11.62
N PHE A 166 3.73 -12.13 -11.97
CA PHE A 166 5.12 -12.57 -11.93
C PHE A 166 5.73 -12.56 -10.52
N SER A 167 6.82 -13.29 -10.36
CA SER A 167 7.63 -13.35 -9.14
C SER A 167 8.93 -12.58 -9.28
N GLY A 168 9.21 -11.75 -8.29
CA GLY A 168 10.43 -10.96 -8.18
C GLY A 168 11.42 -11.48 -7.13
N LEU A 169 11.15 -12.58 -6.43
CA LEU A 169 12.08 -13.14 -5.44
C LEU A 169 13.26 -13.79 -6.14
N VAL A 170 14.43 -13.17 -6.08
CA VAL A 170 15.61 -13.58 -6.85
C VAL A 170 16.89 -13.58 -6.03
N GLY A 171 16.74 -13.45 -4.72
CA GLY A 171 17.86 -13.12 -3.87
C GLY A 171 18.65 -14.33 -3.35
N THR A 172 18.03 -15.50 -3.27
CA THR A 172 18.73 -16.78 -3.14
C THR A 172 18.75 -17.53 -4.48
N PRO A 173 19.67 -18.48 -4.70
CA PRO A 173 19.64 -19.34 -5.89
C PRO A 173 18.31 -20.12 -6.04
N LEU A 174 17.72 -20.58 -4.93
CA LEU A 174 16.46 -21.31 -4.94
C LEU A 174 15.30 -20.41 -5.37
N ASP A 175 15.20 -19.20 -4.81
CA ASP A 175 14.15 -18.25 -5.20
C ASP A 175 14.32 -17.80 -6.65
N ALA A 176 15.55 -17.56 -7.09
CA ALA A 176 15.84 -17.18 -8.46
C ALA A 176 15.43 -18.27 -9.46
N GLU A 177 15.70 -19.55 -9.15
CA GLU A 177 15.27 -20.68 -9.96
C GLU A 177 13.74 -20.83 -9.95
N GLY A 178 13.10 -20.75 -8.79
CA GLY A 178 11.65 -20.83 -8.65
C GLY A 178 10.94 -19.71 -9.40
N SER A 179 11.38 -18.46 -9.23
CA SER A 179 10.86 -17.29 -9.96
C SER A 179 11.10 -17.40 -11.45
N PHE A 180 12.23 -17.94 -11.90
CA PHE A 180 12.49 -18.18 -13.33
C PHE A 180 11.48 -19.17 -13.91
N ILE A 181 11.28 -20.33 -13.28
CA ILE A 181 10.34 -21.36 -13.73
C ILE A 181 8.91 -20.81 -13.78
N HIS A 182 8.47 -20.14 -12.70
CA HIS A 182 7.17 -19.49 -12.60
C HIS A 182 6.95 -18.47 -13.72
N ASN A 183 7.89 -17.53 -13.86
CA ASN A 183 7.78 -16.45 -14.85
C ASN A 183 7.82 -16.97 -16.29
N GLU A 184 8.65 -17.97 -16.59
CA GLU A 184 8.70 -18.56 -17.93
C GLU A 184 7.40 -19.29 -18.30
N ALA A 185 6.75 -19.97 -17.35
CA ALA A 185 5.46 -20.59 -17.57
C ALA A 185 4.37 -19.54 -17.90
N LEU A 186 4.39 -18.39 -17.24
CA LEU A 186 3.47 -17.28 -17.50
C LEU A 186 3.75 -16.59 -18.83
N ARG A 187 5.01 -16.30 -19.14
CA ARG A 187 5.41 -15.66 -20.41
C ARG A 187 4.99 -16.47 -21.63
N LYS A 188 5.00 -17.82 -21.53
CA LYS A 188 4.52 -18.71 -22.61
C LYS A 188 3.04 -18.56 -22.93
N GLN A 189 2.24 -17.99 -22.02
CA GLN A 189 0.82 -17.73 -22.25
C GLN A 189 0.57 -16.44 -23.06
N GLY A 190 1.58 -15.60 -23.24
CA GLY A 190 1.50 -14.35 -23.97
C GLY A 190 1.17 -13.13 -23.09
N GLU A 191 1.59 -11.95 -23.57
CA GLU A 191 1.48 -10.70 -22.81
C GLU A 191 0.03 -10.33 -22.52
N ASP A 192 -0.87 -10.49 -23.49
CA ASP A 192 -2.30 -10.18 -23.33
C ASP A 192 -2.94 -10.97 -22.18
N VAL A 193 -2.56 -12.24 -22.02
CA VAL A 193 -3.07 -13.10 -20.95
C VAL A 193 -2.55 -12.61 -19.59
N THR A 194 -1.25 -12.36 -19.48
CA THR A 194 -0.65 -11.87 -18.22
C THR A 194 -1.11 -10.46 -17.83
N ASN A 195 -1.31 -9.58 -18.81
CA ASN A 195 -1.86 -8.24 -18.60
C ASN A 195 -3.32 -8.32 -18.16
N LYS A 196 -4.10 -9.24 -18.75
CA LYS A 196 -5.47 -9.50 -18.31
C LYS A 196 -5.51 -10.01 -16.88
N MET A 197 -4.62 -10.93 -16.49
CA MET A 197 -4.53 -11.39 -15.10
C MET A 197 -4.31 -10.23 -14.13
N LEU A 198 -3.36 -9.32 -14.41
CA LEU A 198 -3.12 -8.14 -13.58
C LEU A 198 -4.33 -7.23 -13.48
N ASN A 199 -4.93 -6.87 -14.62
CA ASN A 199 -6.11 -6.02 -14.62
C ASN A 199 -7.30 -6.67 -13.92
N ASP A 200 -7.53 -7.96 -14.16
CA ASP A 200 -8.57 -8.73 -13.48
C ASP A 200 -8.32 -8.71 -11.98
N ASN A 201 -7.10 -8.95 -11.49
CA ASN A 201 -6.78 -8.92 -10.06
C ASN A 201 -7.02 -7.52 -9.46
N VAL A 202 -6.56 -6.45 -10.12
CA VAL A 202 -6.79 -5.06 -9.66
C VAL A 202 -8.28 -4.71 -9.63
N VAL A 203 -9.02 -5.00 -10.71
CA VAL A 203 -10.48 -4.82 -10.79
C VAL A 203 -11.18 -5.62 -9.70
N THR A 204 -10.70 -6.83 -9.46
CA THR A 204 -11.22 -7.76 -8.49
C THR A 204 -11.02 -7.21 -7.08
N TRP A 205 -9.83 -6.74 -6.70
CA TRP A 205 -9.59 -6.07 -5.41
C TRP A 205 -10.43 -4.79 -5.21
N LEU A 206 -10.49 -3.94 -6.24
CA LEU A 206 -11.23 -2.68 -6.18
C LEU A 206 -12.73 -2.89 -6.01
N ASN A 207 -13.28 -3.91 -6.68
CA ASN A 207 -14.70 -4.17 -6.67
C ASN A 207 -15.10 -5.15 -5.57
N TYR A 208 -14.40 -6.26 -5.41
CA TYR A 208 -14.74 -7.52 -4.72
C TYR A 208 -16.03 -7.57 -3.88
N SER A 209 -17.25 -7.37 -4.34
CA SER A 209 -17.88 -6.93 -5.60
C SER A 209 -19.10 -6.13 -5.11
N SER A 210 -19.84 -6.80 -4.25
CA SER A 210 -20.88 -6.34 -3.36
C SER A 210 -21.47 -7.63 -2.77
N PHE A 211 -22.05 -7.59 -1.59
CA PHE A 211 -22.80 -8.72 -1.04
C PHE A 211 -24.25 -8.31 -0.85
N TYR A 212 -25.16 -9.27 -0.93
CA TYR A 212 -26.55 -8.99 -0.58
C TYR A 212 -26.73 -9.18 0.93
N ASN A 213 -27.25 -8.15 1.60
CA ASN A 213 -27.65 -8.25 3.00
C ASN A 213 -28.92 -9.12 3.15
N SER A 214 -29.39 -9.34 4.38
CA SER A 214 -30.55 -10.22 4.62
C SER A 214 -31.87 -9.70 4.04
N ASN A 215 -31.93 -8.40 3.74
CA ASN A 215 -33.05 -7.77 3.04
C ASN A 215 -32.92 -7.84 1.51
N GLY A 216 -31.92 -8.55 0.97
CA GLY A 216 -31.65 -8.62 -0.47
C GLY A 216 -31.11 -7.31 -1.06
N THR A 217 -30.56 -6.42 -0.23
CA THR A 217 -29.91 -5.18 -0.70
C THR A 217 -28.43 -5.44 -0.97
N GLU A 218 -27.97 -5.06 -2.15
CA GLU A 218 -26.56 -5.09 -2.55
C GLU A 218 -25.74 -4.05 -1.76
N VAL A 219 -24.70 -4.51 -1.08
CA VAL A 219 -23.75 -3.72 -0.29
C VAL A 219 -22.36 -3.87 -0.90
N PRO A 220 -21.78 -2.81 -1.48
CA PRO A 220 -20.41 -2.83 -1.98
C PRO A 220 -19.40 -3.10 -0.83
N ALA A 221 -18.41 -3.95 -1.08
CA ALA A 221 -17.45 -4.42 -0.06
C ALA A 221 -15.97 -4.41 -0.50
N GLY A 222 -15.66 -3.83 -1.66
CA GLY A 222 -14.28 -3.70 -2.18
C GLY A 222 -13.53 -2.45 -1.71
N ILE A 223 -12.25 -2.35 -2.10
CA ILE A 223 -11.36 -1.22 -1.72
C ILE A 223 -11.97 0.15 -2.06
N LYS A 224 -12.76 0.27 -3.13
CA LYS A 224 -13.35 1.56 -3.55
C LYS A 224 -14.13 2.23 -2.41
N ASP A 225 -14.84 1.46 -1.59
CA ASP A 225 -15.60 1.99 -0.47
C ASP A 225 -14.68 2.40 0.67
N LYS A 226 -13.53 1.73 0.86
CA LYS A 226 -12.51 2.15 1.84
C LYS A 226 -11.92 3.52 1.50
N TYR A 227 -11.75 3.86 0.21
CA TYR A 227 -11.33 5.21 -0.21
C TYR A 227 -12.38 6.27 0.11
N TYR A 228 -13.67 5.95 -0.02
CA TYR A 228 -14.74 6.86 0.39
C TYR A 228 -14.81 6.98 1.93
N ASP A 229 -14.74 5.84 2.63
CA ASP A 229 -14.89 5.76 4.07
C ASP A 229 -13.72 6.44 4.81
N CYS A 230 -12.50 6.41 4.27
CA CYS A 230 -11.38 7.12 4.88
C CYS A 230 -11.57 8.64 4.86
N LEU A 231 -12.28 9.19 3.88
CA LEU A 231 -12.64 10.61 3.89
C LEU A 231 -13.57 10.98 5.06
N ASN A 232 -14.20 10.02 5.73
CA ASN A 232 -15.06 10.24 6.90
C ASN A 232 -14.31 10.08 8.24
N ALA A 233 -13.01 9.79 8.23
CA ALA A 233 -12.22 9.72 9.46
C ALA A 233 -12.28 11.07 10.22
N PRO A 234 -12.59 11.06 11.53
CA PRO A 234 -12.97 12.27 12.28
C PRO A 234 -11.82 13.21 12.61
N ASN A 235 -10.57 12.73 12.56
CA ASN A 235 -9.38 13.53 12.81
C ASN A 235 -8.17 12.94 12.06
N TYR A 236 -7.11 13.73 11.93
CA TYR A 236 -5.93 13.35 11.15
C TYR A 236 -5.24 12.09 11.71
N THR A 237 -5.15 11.94 13.03
CA THR A 237 -4.47 10.80 13.68
C THR A 237 -5.02 9.46 13.20
N VAL A 238 -6.35 9.30 13.19
CA VAL A 238 -7.01 8.05 12.79
C VAL A 238 -7.28 7.98 11.29
N PHE A 239 -7.26 9.13 10.59
CA PHE A 239 -7.21 9.17 9.13
C PHE A 239 -5.88 8.63 8.61
N SER A 240 -4.77 8.91 9.27
CA SER A 240 -3.46 8.77 8.66
C SER A 240 -2.97 7.33 8.57
N ASN A 241 -3.30 6.46 9.53
CA ASN A 241 -2.61 5.18 9.67
C ASN A 241 -3.41 4.06 10.35
N GLY A 242 -3.01 2.82 10.08
CA GLY A 242 -3.61 1.59 10.62
C GLY A 242 -3.59 1.49 12.14
N THR A 243 -2.47 1.81 12.78
CA THR A 243 -2.29 1.64 14.24
C THR A 243 -3.22 2.55 15.04
N SER A 244 -3.32 3.82 14.65
CA SER A 244 -4.25 4.76 15.28
C SER A 244 -5.71 4.37 15.06
N ALA A 245 -6.08 4.00 13.83
CA ALA A 245 -7.44 3.59 13.51
C ALA A 245 -7.85 2.31 14.26
N GLN A 246 -6.96 1.31 14.33
CA GLN A 246 -7.19 0.08 15.09
C GLN A 246 -7.51 0.41 16.55
N ARG A 247 -6.68 1.23 17.21
CA ARG A 247 -6.92 1.64 18.59
C ARG A 247 -8.25 2.39 18.75
N TRP A 248 -8.53 3.32 17.86
CA TRP A 248 -9.75 4.13 17.89
C TRP A 248 -11.01 3.28 17.76
N ASN A 249 -10.96 2.26 16.90
CA ASN A 249 -12.03 1.31 16.71
C ASN A 249 -12.20 0.44 17.95
N ASP A 250 -11.13 -0.12 18.50
CA ASP A 250 -11.16 -0.94 19.73
C ASP A 250 -11.84 -0.21 20.90
N ASP A 251 -11.47 1.06 21.13
CA ASP A 251 -11.99 1.85 22.24
C ASP A 251 -13.49 2.18 22.11
N ARG A 252 -14.07 2.05 20.90
CA ARG A 252 -15.43 2.51 20.57
C ARG A 252 -16.36 1.41 20.07
N LEU A 253 -15.93 0.15 20.06
CA LEU A 253 -16.75 -0.98 19.61
C LEU A 253 -18.11 -1.08 20.32
N ASN A 254 -18.21 -0.56 21.54
CA ASN A 254 -19.43 -0.61 22.36
C ASN A 254 -20.31 0.66 22.23
N GLU A 255 -19.90 1.66 21.46
CA GLU A 255 -20.69 2.87 21.25
C GLU A 255 -21.90 2.57 20.33
N GLU A 256 -23.10 2.96 20.76
CA GLU A 256 -24.31 2.78 19.96
C GLU A 256 -24.20 3.60 18.66
N GLY A 257 -24.48 2.96 17.52
CA GLY A 257 -24.39 3.63 16.22
C GLY A 257 -22.98 3.69 15.64
N TYR A 258 -21.99 3.13 16.32
CA TYR A 258 -20.59 3.23 15.91
C TYR A 258 -20.32 2.55 14.58
N ARG A 259 -19.53 3.23 13.74
CA ARG A 259 -18.96 2.69 12.50
C ARG A 259 -17.44 2.76 12.61
N PRO A 260 -16.73 1.65 12.35
CA PRO A 260 -15.28 1.65 12.34
C PRO A 260 -14.71 2.72 11.41
N VAL A 261 -13.70 3.44 11.89
CA VAL A 261 -12.93 4.37 11.08
C VAL A 261 -12.02 3.57 10.16
N VAL A 262 -11.96 3.99 8.90
CA VAL A 262 -11.03 3.46 7.90
C VAL A 262 -9.89 4.48 7.73
N PRO A 263 -8.62 4.13 7.97
CA PRO A 263 -7.50 5.01 7.68
C PRO A 263 -7.19 5.01 6.18
N LEU A 264 -6.58 6.09 5.68
CA LEU A 264 -6.07 6.21 4.31
C LEU A 264 -5.08 5.08 3.96
N GLU A 265 -4.32 4.62 4.95
CA GLU A 265 -3.34 3.55 4.78
C GLU A 265 -3.97 2.18 4.45
N SER A 266 -5.24 1.93 4.83
CA SER A 266 -5.91 0.64 4.57
C SER A 266 -6.20 0.39 3.08
N PRO A 267 -6.86 1.29 2.33
CA PRO A 267 -7.02 1.11 0.88
C PRO A 267 -5.68 1.20 0.13
N HIS A 268 -4.71 1.99 0.61
CA HIS A 268 -3.33 2.00 0.11
C HIS A 268 -2.69 0.60 0.17
N ASN A 269 -2.69 -0.03 1.35
CA ASN A 269 -2.11 -1.36 1.53
C ASN A 269 -2.75 -2.39 0.59
N SER A 270 -4.07 -2.30 0.43
CA SER A 270 -4.83 -3.20 -0.43
C SER A 270 -4.39 -3.11 -1.89
N MET A 271 -4.09 -1.90 -2.40
CA MET A 271 -3.61 -1.70 -3.76
C MET A 271 -2.16 -2.12 -3.97
N HIS A 272 -1.30 -1.92 -2.97
CA HIS A 272 0.04 -2.52 -2.96
C HIS A 272 -0.02 -4.04 -3.13
N LEU A 273 -0.90 -4.70 -2.36
CA LEU A 273 -1.07 -6.14 -2.41
C LEU A 273 -1.67 -6.61 -3.74
N ALA A 274 -2.68 -5.91 -4.27
CA ALA A 274 -3.31 -6.20 -5.56
C ALA A 274 -2.33 -6.16 -6.74
N VAL A 275 -1.52 -5.09 -6.83
CA VAL A 275 -0.52 -4.95 -7.90
C VAL A 275 0.68 -5.86 -7.64
N GLY A 276 0.98 -6.11 -6.38
CA GLY A 276 2.19 -6.75 -5.90
C GLY A 276 2.17 -8.27 -5.84
N GLY A 277 1.05 -8.93 -6.06
CA GLY A 277 1.02 -10.40 -6.14
C GLY A 277 0.10 -11.11 -5.16
N PHE A 278 -0.70 -10.38 -4.39
CA PHE A 278 -1.70 -10.98 -3.53
C PHE A 278 -3.03 -11.06 -4.26
N GLU A 279 -3.69 -12.18 -4.03
CA GLU A 279 -5.03 -12.44 -4.50
C GLU A 279 -6.01 -12.12 -3.38
N VAL A 280 -7.19 -11.60 -3.75
CA VAL A 280 -8.32 -11.66 -2.83
C VAL A 280 -8.96 -13.04 -2.95
N PRO A 281 -9.15 -13.75 -1.83
CA PRO A 281 -9.86 -15.01 -1.82
C PRO A 281 -11.30 -14.89 -2.37
N GLY A 282 -11.68 -15.75 -3.31
CA GLY A 282 -12.98 -15.65 -3.98
C GLY A 282 -14.09 -16.59 -3.55
N GLN A 283 -15.31 -16.26 -3.96
CA GLN A 283 -16.47 -17.14 -3.85
C GLN A 283 -16.54 -18.07 -5.06
N GLY A 284 -15.85 -19.21 -4.99
CA GLY A 284 -16.11 -20.34 -5.88
C GLY A 284 -15.09 -20.62 -6.99
N ASN A 285 -14.05 -19.79 -7.16
CA ASN A 285 -12.84 -20.19 -7.89
C ASN A 285 -11.63 -19.68 -7.10
N PHE A 286 -10.86 -20.61 -6.54
CA PHE A 286 -9.79 -20.36 -5.55
C PHE A 286 -8.40 -20.48 -6.19
N ASP A 287 -8.21 -19.82 -7.32
CA ASP A 287 -6.89 -19.64 -7.90
C ASP A 287 -6.87 -18.24 -8.51
N GLN A 288 -5.74 -17.57 -8.44
CA GLN A 288 -5.16 -17.22 -9.73
C GLN A 288 -3.76 -17.82 -9.92
N ILE A 289 -2.68 -17.35 -9.27
CA ILE A 289 -1.31 -17.86 -9.51
C ILE A 289 -0.45 -17.84 -8.23
N ALA A 290 -0.34 -18.99 -7.56
CA ALA A 290 0.59 -19.20 -6.45
C ALA A 290 2.03 -18.87 -6.86
N GLY A 291 2.79 -18.23 -5.97
CA GLY A 291 4.19 -17.83 -6.23
C GLY A 291 4.34 -16.45 -6.88
N ALA A 292 3.25 -15.69 -7.12
CA ALA A 292 3.34 -14.31 -7.58
C ALA A 292 3.89 -13.39 -6.47
N ASN A 293 5.13 -12.95 -6.63
CA ASN A 293 5.85 -12.13 -5.66
C ASN A 293 6.38 -10.83 -6.29
N GLY A 294 5.49 -10.02 -6.85
CA GLY A 294 5.83 -8.72 -7.42
C GLY A 294 6.39 -7.74 -6.37
N ASP A 295 7.15 -6.75 -6.83
CA ASP A 295 7.86 -5.80 -5.97
C ASP A 295 6.90 -4.88 -5.20
N MET A 296 5.78 -4.48 -5.81
CA MET A 296 4.76 -3.63 -5.16
C MET A 296 4.15 -4.25 -3.89
N GLY A 297 4.29 -5.56 -3.70
CA GLY A 297 3.60 -6.28 -2.63
C GLY A 297 4.29 -6.20 -1.28
N GLU A 298 5.48 -5.60 -1.20
CA GLU A 298 6.25 -5.48 0.04
C GLU A 298 6.99 -4.15 0.10
N ASN A 299 7.15 -3.61 1.32
CA ASN A 299 7.76 -2.30 1.51
C ASN A 299 9.24 -2.24 1.08
N ASP A 300 9.93 -3.38 1.09
CA ASP A 300 11.37 -3.50 0.84
C ASP A 300 11.76 -2.92 -0.54
N THR A 301 11.04 -3.30 -1.61
CA THR A 301 11.37 -2.87 -2.99
C THR A 301 10.22 -2.25 -3.79
N ALA A 302 9.02 -2.06 -3.21
CA ALA A 302 7.87 -1.51 -3.94
C ALA A 302 8.16 -0.21 -4.70
N ALA A 303 8.92 0.72 -4.12
CA ALA A 303 9.19 2.02 -4.74
C ALA A 303 10.14 1.97 -5.96
N PHE A 304 10.76 0.82 -6.24
CA PHE A 304 11.48 0.63 -7.49
C PHE A 304 10.53 0.37 -8.67
N ASP A 305 9.28 -0.06 -8.43
CA ASP A 305 8.30 -0.12 -9.50
C ASP A 305 7.77 1.30 -9.82
N PRO A 306 7.87 1.79 -11.07
CA PRO A 306 7.36 3.12 -11.43
C PRO A 306 5.90 3.38 -11.04
N ILE A 307 5.02 2.36 -11.05
CA ILE A 307 3.59 2.53 -10.72
C ILE A 307 3.37 3.00 -9.28
N PHE A 308 4.34 2.72 -8.38
CA PHE A 308 4.34 3.16 -6.99
C PHE A 308 4.01 4.66 -6.88
N TYR A 309 4.66 5.49 -7.69
CA TYR A 309 4.53 6.94 -7.57
C TYR A 309 3.19 7.46 -8.06
N PHE A 310 2.53 6.75 -8.96
CA PHE A 310 1.20 7.10 -9.47
C PHE A 310 0.10 6.68 -8.50
N HIS A 311 0.27 5.52 -7.87
CA HIS A 311 -0.52 5.07 -6.72
C HIS A 311 -0.39 6.08 -5.57
N HIS A 312 0.83 6.37 -5.13
CA HIS A 312 1.07 7.31 -4.02
C HIS A 312 0.61 8.73 -4.35
N CYS A 313 0.68 9.17 -5.62
CA CYS A 313 0.12 10.45 -6.03
C CYS A 313 -1.42 10.49 -5.90
N PHE A 314 -2.10 9.36 -6.06
CA PHE A 314 -3.53 9.22 -5.76
C PHE A 314 -3.81 9.19 -4.26
N ILE A 315 -2.97 8.52 -3.46
CA ILE A 315 -3.03 8.58 -2.00
C ILE A 315 -2.87 10.02 -1.49
N ASP A 316 -1.95 10.79 -2.08
CA ASP A 316 -1.78 12.20 -1.76
C ASP A 316 -2.98 13.06 -2.16
N LEU A 317 -3.63 12.75 -3.29
CA LEU A 317 -4.91 13.36 -3.67
C LEU A 317 -6.00 13.05 -2.64
N MET A 318 -6.10 11.80 -2.18
CA MET A 318 -7.07 11.40 -1.15
C MET A 318 -6.81 12.09 0.19
N PHE A 319 -5.54 12.25 0.58
CA PHE A 319 -5.16 13.08 1.72
C PHE A 319 -5.60 14.53 1.54
N TRP A 320 -5.33 15.14 0.38
CA TRP A 320 -5.77 16.51 0.11
C TRP A 320 -7.29 16.65 0.12
N ARG A 321 -8.04 15.68 -0.42
CA ARG A 321 -9.52 15.63 -0.36
C ARG A 321 -10.02 15.61 1.09
N TRP A 322 -9.39 14.82 1.96
CA TRP A 322 -9.72 14.80 3.39
C TRP A 322 -9.43 16.15 4.05
N GLN A 323 -8.29 16.78 3.77
CA GLN A 323 -7.95 18.11 4.27
C GLN A 323 -8.95 19.18 3.82
N VAL A 324 -9.38 19.16 2.55
CA VAL A 324 -10.40 20.07 2.02
C VAL A 324 -11.72 19.87 2.76
N LYS A 325 -12.17 18.62 2.89
CA LYS A 325 -13.44 18.28 3.55
C LYS A 325 -13.48 18.69 5.03
N ASN A 326 -12.37 18.55 5.74
CA ASN A 326 -12.27 18.87 7.17
C ASN A 326 -11.74 20.29 7.45
N ASN A 327 -11.59 21.13 6.41
CA ASN A 327 -11.02 22.48 6.52
C ASN A 327 -9.62 22.52 7.20
N GLN A 328 -8.79 21.52 6.92
CA GLN A 328 -7.43 21.33 7.45
C GLN A 328 -6.37 21.45 6.34
N ARG A 329 -6.51 22.46 5.48
CA ARG A 329 -5.59 22.72 4.35
C ARG A 329 -4.28 23.40 4.77
N ASP A 330 -4.28 24.06 5.91
CA ASP A 330 -3.16 24.90 6.39
C ASP A 330 -2.55 24.42 7.71
N TYR A 331 -3.19 23.46 8.37
CA TYR A 331 -2.73 22.85 9.63
C TYR A 331 -3.20 21.40 9.69
N LEU A 332 -2.57 20.62 10.56
CA LEU A 332 -3.00 19.27 10.97
C LEU A 332 -2.93 19.23 12.49
N GLU A 333 -3.63 18.27 13.10
CA GLU A 333 -3.57 18.02 14.53
C GLU A 333 -3.39 16.53 14.79
N ILE A 334 -2.47 16.20 15.70
CA ILE A 334 -2.22 14.83 16.15
C ILE A 334 -2.68 14.72 17.60
N ILE A 335 -3.26 13.58 17.96
CA ILE A 335 -3.55 13.26 19.36
C ILE A 335 -2.23 12.84 20.00
N ASP A 336 -1.68 13.71 20.85
CA ASP A 336 -0.41 13.44 21.52
C ASP A 336 -0.45 12.15 22.35
N GLY A 337 0.58 11.33 22.23
CA GLY A 337 0.69 10.08 22.98
C GLY A 337 -0.19 8.93 22.48
N TYR A 338 -0.95 9.13 21.39
CA TYR A 338 -1.86 8.12 20.86
C TYR A 338 -1.12 7.01 20.09
N PRO A 339 -1.57 5.74 20.07
CA PRO A 339 -0.96 4.71 19.24
C PRO A 339 -0.87 5.14 17.77
N GLY A 340 0.27 4.89 17.12
CA GLY A 340 0.63 5.45 15.82
C GLY A 340 1.44 6.75 15.92
N THR A 341 1.70 7.27 17.13
CA THR A 341 2.57 8.44 17.35
C THR A 341 3.90 8.06 17.99
N ASN A 342 4.26 6.79 18.12
CA ASN A 342 5.57 6.39 18.63
C ASN A 342 6.42 5.70 17.56
N SER A 343 7.74 5.94 17.59
CA SER A 343 8.67 5.34 16.63
C SER A 343 8.74 3.81 16.70
N VAL A 344 8.28 3.17 17.78
CA VAL A 344 8.21 1.70 17.87
C VAL A 344 6.93 1.10 17.32
N ASP A 345 5.94 1.93 16.94
CA ASP A 345 4.68 1.45 16.40
C ASP A 345 4.87 0.79 15.02
N SER A 346 4.10 -0.26 14.77
CA SER A 346 4.00 -0.97 13.49
C SER A 346 5.34 -1.44 12.90
N GLN A 347 5.97 -0.66 12.02
CA GLN A 347 7.20 -1.03 11.31
C GLN A 347 8.48 -0.85 12.15
N GLY A 348 8.41 -0.06 13.22
CA GLY A 348 9.55 0.31 14.06
C GLY A 348 10.31 1.56 13.58
N PRO A 349 11.39 1.95 14.29
CA PRO A 349 12.01 3.25 14.08
C PRO A 349 12.77 3.30 12.75
N THR A 350 12.70 4.45 12.08
CA THR A 350 13.41 4.72 10.82
C THR A 350 14.85 5.21 11.08
N PRO A 351 15.74 5.27 10.08
CA PRO A 351 17.13 5.66 10.27
C PRO A 351 17.25 7.07 10.87
N GLY A 352 18.04 7.17 11.95
CA GLY A 352 18.23 8.42 12.68
C GLY A 352 17.19 8.69 13.78
N VAL A 353 16.15 7.86 13.90
CA VAL A 353 15.12 7.99 14.94
C VAL A 353 15.36 6.94 16.04
N ALA A 354 15.49 7.39 17.28
CA ALA A 354 15.62 6.49 18.43
C ALA A 354 14.29 5.75 18.69
N GLY A 355 14.37 4.51 19.20
CA GLY A 355 13.19 3.79 19.68
C GLY A 355 12.54 4.51 20.86
N GLY A 356 11.21 4.54 20.89
CA GLY A 356 10.42 5.18 21.94
C GLY A 356 10.17 6.68 21.71
N THR A 357 10.63 7.23 20.59
CA THR A 357 10.49 8.66 20.26
C THR A 357 9.05 8.96 19.86
N TRP A 358 8.45 9.97 20.49
CA TRP A 358 7.16 10.50 20.05
C TRP A 358 7.30 11.25 18.73
N LEU A 359 6.55 10.78 17.74
CA LEU A 359 6.42 11.35 16.42
C LEU A 359 5.37 12.46 16.45
N THR A 360 5.74 13.64 15.98
CA THR A 360 4.90 14.85 15.98
C THR A 360 4.96 15.51 14.61
N LEU A 361 4.20 16.60 14.42
CA LEU A 361 4.28 17.37 13.17
C LEU A 361 5.63 18.06 12.95
N ASP A 362 6.48 18.15 13.98
CA ASP A 362 7.86 18.66 13.92
C ASP A 362 8.89 17.56 13.65
N SER A 363 8.48 16.29 13.62
CA SER A 363 9.39 15.19 13.33
C SER A 363 10.00 15.34 11.93
N PRO A 364 11.33 15.15 11.79
CA PRO A 364 12.01 15.19 10.51
C PRO A 364 11.44 14.16 9.53
N LEU A 365 11.00 14.61 8.36
CA LEU A 365 10.66 13.77 7.20
C LEU A 365 11.94 13.47 6.42
N GLU A 366 12.87 12.77 7.06
CA GLU A 366 14.12 12.35 6.41
C GLU A 366 13.83 11.45 5.19
N PRO A 367 14.64 11.53 4.11
CA PRO A 367 15.85 12.35 3.94
C PRO A 367 15.58 13.71 3.28
N PHE A 368 14.33 14.19 3.24
CA PHE A 368 13.94 15.31 2.39
C PHE A 368 14.36 16.63 3.02
N LYS A 369 15.29 17.35 2.39
CA LYS A 369 15.84 18.62 2.91
C LYS A 369 15.16 19.85 2.33
N LYS A 370 15.09 20.92 3.11
CA LYS A 370 14.52 22.21 2.67
C LYS A 370 15.40 22.82 1.57
N PRO A 371 14.84 23.41 0.49
CA PRO A 371 15.62 23.90 -0.65
C PRO A 371 16.70 24.94 -0.29
N ASN A 372 16.41 25.81 0.69
CA ASN A 372 17.30 26.88 1.12
C ASN A 372 18.11 26.52 2.38
N ASP A 373 17.90 25.33 2.94
CA ASP A 373 18.62 24.84 4.11
C ASP A 373 18.81 23.31 4.00
N PRO A 374 19.87 22.86 3.34
CA PRO A 374 20.11 21.44 3.11
C PRO A 374 20.43 20.66 4.39
N LYS A 375 20.63 21.33 5.53
CA LYS A 375 20.86 20.68 6.83
C LYS A 375 19.55 20.32 7.52
N THR A 376 18.47 21.04 7.21
CA THR A 376 17.18 20.88 7.86
C THR A 376 16.23 20.07 7.00
N ALA A 377 15.69 18.99 7.58
CA ALA A 377 14.66 18.20 6.91
C ALA A 377 13.34 18.98 6.82
N TYR A 378 12.52 18.63 5.84
CA TYR A 378 11.08 18.91 5.87
C TYR A 378 10.47 18.29 7.12
N THR A 379 9.39 18.90 7.60
CA THR A 379 8.51 18.38 8.64
C THR A 379 7.09 18.27 8.07
N SER A 380 6.18 17.61 8.79
CA SER A 380 4.76 17.57 8.37
C SER A 380 4.18 18.98 8.21
N LYS A 381 4.58 19.95 9.06
CA LYS A 381 4.14 21.35 8.98
C LYS A 381 4.52 22.03 7.66
N ASP A 382 5.66 21.66 7.08
CA ASP A 382 6.14 22.23 5.83
C ASP A 382 5.36 21.72 4.61
N VAL A 383 4.69 20.57 4.70
CA VAL A 383 4.03 19.89 3.58
C VAL A 383 2.50 19.82 3.69
N VAL A 384 1.90 20.47 4.69
CA VAL A 384 0.43 20.46 4.87
C VAL A 384 -0.30 21.06 3.67
N ASN A 385 0.14 22.22 3.21
CA ASN A 385 -0.54 22.94 2.13
C ASN A 385 0.17 22.73 0.78
N ILE A 386 -0.44 21.93 -0.10
CA ILE A 386 0.14 21.58 -1.41
C ILE A 386 0.33 22.79 -2.33
N THR A 387 -0.50 23.83 -2.19
CA THR A 387 -0.36 25.05 -3.02
C THR A 387 0.91 25.81 -2.68
N ARG A 388 1.37 25.75 -1.41
CA ARG A 388 2.65 26.31 -0.97
C ARG A 388 3.85 25.47 -1.43
N LEU A 389 3.62 24.18 -1.71
CA LEU A 389 4.59 23.30 -2.37
C LEU A 389 4.65 23.52 -3.89
N GLY A 390 3.72 24.31 -4.44
CA GLY A 390 3.70 24.70 -5.85
C GLY A 390 2.89 23.76 -6.75
N TYR A 391 1.98 22.95 -6.20
CA TYR A 391 1.09 22.12 -7.02
C TYR A 391 -0.36 22.12 -6.54
N ILE A 392 -1.26 21.77 -7.46
CA ILE A 392 -2.67 21.48 -7.21
C ILE A 392 -3.07 20.19 -7.92
N TYR A 393 -4.26 19.68 -7.61
CA TYR A 393 -4.90 18.59 -8.36
C TYR A 393 -6.01 19.15 -9.25
N ASP A 394 -6.19 18.55 -10.43
CA ASP A 394 -7.27 18.90 -11.37
C ASP A 394 -8.66 18.50 -10.85
N ASN A 395 -8.77 17.42 -10.08
CA ASN A 395 -10.04 16.95 -9.51
C ASN A 395 -9.97 16.62 -8.01
N VAL A 396 -10.44 17.58 -7.19
CA VAL A 396 -10.54 17.45 -5.73
C VAL A 396 -11.91 16.97 -5.23
N SER A 397 -12.78 16.51 -6.12
CA SER A 397 -14.09 15.97 -5.72
C SER A 397 -13.92 14.64 -5.00
N ALA A 398 -14.76 14.35 -4.00
CA ALA A 398 -14.75 13.03 -3.37
C ALA A 398 -15.05 11.93 -4.41
N PRO A 399 -14.45 10.73 -4.29
CA PRO A 399 -14.79 9.61 -5.14
C PRO A 399 -16.27 9.25 -4.96
N PRO A 400 -16.96 8.79 -6.01
CA PRO A 400 -18.35 8.39 -5.90
C PRO A 400 -18.50 7.20 -4.95
N ARG A 401 -19.50 7.25 -4.07
CA ARG A 401 -19.88 6.10 -3.23
C ARG A 401 -20.59 5.07 -4.10
N ALA A 402 -20.32 3.78 -3.89
CA ALA A 402 -20.93 2.73 -4.71
C ALA A 402 -22.38 2.37 -4.33
N GLY A 403 -22.98 2.97 -3.29
CA GLY A 403 -24.35 2.68 -2.87
C GLY A 403 -24.99 3.78 -2.00
N PRO A 404 -26.31 3.71 -1.74
CA PRO A 404 -27.05 4.70 -0.95
C PRO A 404 -26.55 4.77 0.52
N PRO A 405 -26.87 5.85 1.25
CA PRO A 405 -26.61 5.96 2.69
C PRO A 405 -27.20 4.75 3.42
N ARG A 406 -26.37 4.06 4.22
CA ARG A 406 -26.79 2.87 4.96
C ARG A 406 -27.61 3.34 6.18
N SER A 407 -28.83 2.83 6.33
CA SER A 407 -29.87 3.36 7.25
C SER A 407 -29.78 2.82 8.68
N GLN A 408 -28.97 1.79 8.93
CA GLN A 408 -28.74 1.23 10.26
C GLN A 408 -27.25 1.10 10.57
N PRO A 409 -26.86 1.20 11.86
CA PRO A 409 -25.50 0.92 12.29
C PRO A 409 -25.08 -0.50 11.90
N PRO A 410 -23.87 -0.70 11.37
CA PRO A 410 -23.41 -2.04 11.03
C PRO A 410 -23.12 -2.83 12.31
N LEU A 411 -23.30 -4.15 12.23
CA LEU A 411 -22.62 -5.05 13.17
C LEU A 411 -21.14 -5.07 12.82
N ILE A 412 -20.27 -5.21 13.83
CA ILE A 412 -18.81 -5.18 13.62
C ILE A 412 -18.25 -6.56 13.93
N LEU A 413 -17.58 -7.15 12.94
CA LEU A 413 -16.78 -8.36 13.13
C LEU A 413 -15.35 -7.94 13.50
N THR A 414 -14.91 -8.30 14.71
CA THR A 414 -13.54 -8.06 15.16
C THR A 414 -12.74 -9.34 14.96
N VAL A 415 -11.72 -9.25 14.11
CA VAL A 415 -10.73 -10.29 13.89
C VAL A 415 -9.47 -9.91 14.65
N GLY A 416 -8.96 -10.82 15.47
CA GLY A 416 -7.78 -10.59 16.31
C GLY A 416 -6.93 -11.83 16.51
N ASN A 417 -5.99 -11.75 17.46
CA ASN A 417 -5.01 -12.80 17.74
C ASN A 417 -4.10 -13.11 16.55
N ILE A 418 -3.75 -12.09 15.76
CA ILE A 418 -2.83 -12.20 14.62
C ILE A 418 -1.55 -11.44 14.97
N ASN A 419 -0.43 -12.15 15.05
CA ASN A 419 0.87 -11.54 15.33
C ASN A 419 1.69 -11.43 14.04
N ARG A 420 1.83 -10.21 13.51
CA ARG A 420 2.59 -9.98 12.27
C ARG A 420 4.08 -10.32 12.38
N ALA A 421 4.64 -10.40 13.59
CA ALA A 421 6.04 -10.80 13.79
C ALA A 421 6.31 -12.24 13.34
N THR A 422 5.26 -13.06 13.29
CA THR A 422 5.33 -14.49 12.93
C THR A 422 4.99 -14.76 11.47
N ILE A 423 4.56 -13.72 10.74
CA ILE A 423 4.17 -13.80 9.35
C ILE A 423 5.26 -13.11 8.54
N GLY A 424 5.95 -13.88 7.69
CA GLY A 424 6.91 -13.32 6.75
C GLY A 424 6.17 -12.61 5.63
N GLY A 425 6.48 -11.33 5.44
CA GLY A 425 5.94 -10.52 4.36
C GLY A 425 4.54 -10.01 4.66
N SER A 426 3.92 -9.46 3.63
CA SER A 426 2.55 -8.97 3.63
C SER A 426 1.57 -10.14 3.64
N PHE A 427 0.34 -9.85 4.05
CA PHE A 427 -0.71 -10.85 4.09
C PHE A 427 -2.10 -10.21 4.03
N VAL A 428 -3.08 -11.03 3.69
CA VAL A 428 -4.48 -10.64 3.66
C VAL A 428 -5.23 -11.38 4.74
N ILE A 429 -6.00 -10.65 5.54
CA ILE A 429 -7.01 -11.22 6.42
C ILE A 429 -8.32 -11.26 5.62
N SER A 430 -8.99 -12.39 5.57
CA SER A 430 -10.34 -12.48 5.01
C SER A 430 -11.32 -13.08 6.01
N ALA A 431 -12.49 -12.48 6.12
CA ALA A 431 -13.58 -12.95 6.97
C ALA A 431 -14.71 -13.49 6.11
N TRP A 432 -15.30 -14.61 6.53
CA TRP A 432 -16.32 -15.35 5.78
C TRP A 432 -17.52 -15.69 6.66
N ALA A 433 -18.72 -15.49 6.14
CA ALA A 433 -19.95 -16.06 6.68
C ALA A 433 -20.21 -17.43 6.04
N VAL A 434 -20.42 -18.47 6.85
CA VAL A 434 -20.67 -19.83 6.37
C VAL A 434 -22.15 -20.17 6.43
N LYS A 435 -22.78 -20.31 5.27
CA LYS A 435 -24.20 -20.67 5.12
C LYS A 435 -24.45 -22.12 5.57
N GLU A 436 -25.71 -22.43 5.89
CA GLU A 436 -26.14 -23.78 6.33
C GLU A 436 -25.76 -24.90 5.35
N ASN A 437 -25.74 -24.59 4.05
CA ASN A 437 -25.34 -25.53 2.99
C ASN A 437 -23.82 -25.69 2.84
N GLY A 438 -23.02 -25.07 3.71
CA GLY A 438 -21.56 -25.09 3.69
C GLY A 438 -20.90 -24.03 2.79
N ASN A 439 -21.68 -23.28 1.98
CA ASN A 439 -21.12 -22.25 1.12
C ASN A 439 -20.58 -21.07 1.94
N LYS A 440 -19.38 -20.60 1.60
CA LYS A 440 -18.74 -19.45 2.25
C LYS A 440 -19.00 -18.17 1.46
N LEU A 441 -19.39 -17.12 2.16
CA LEU A 441 -19.58 -15.77 1.65
C LEU A 441 -18.49 -14.86 2.24
N LEU A 442 -17.62 -14.29 1.40
CA LEU A 442 -16.64 -13.30 1.85
C LEU A 442 -17.38 -12.06 2.36
N VAL A 443 -17.16 -11.67 3.63
CA VAL A 443 -17.79 -10.50 4.25
C VAL A 443 -16.85 -9.31 4.41
N GLY A 444 -15.55 -9.52 4.26
CA GLY A 444 -14.57 -8.43 4.17
C GLY A 444 -13.13 -8.92 4.18
N THR A 445 -12.24 -8.01 3.83
CA THR A 445 -10.79 -8.24 3.86
C THR A 445 -10.05 -7.07 4.49
N GLU A 446 -8.92 -7.36 5.11
CA GLU A 446 -7.95 -6.37 5.54
C GLU A 446 -6.57 -6.73 5.01
N ALA A 447 -5.96 -5.82 4.26
CA ALA A 447 -4.62 -5.98 3.71
C ALA A 447 -3.59 -5.43 4.69
N VAL A 448 -2.62 -6.25 5.05
CA VAL A 448 -1.50 -5.86 5.90
C VAL A 448 -0.25 -5.78 5.03
N LEU A 449 0.10 -4.56 4.63
CA LEU A 449 1.37 -4.28 3.98
C LEU A 449 2.50 -4.33 5.01
N SER A 450 3.52 -5.10 4.68
CA SER A 450 4.56 -5.50 5.61
C SER A 450 5.91 -5.62 4.91
N ARG A 451 6.82 -6.33 5.57
CA ARG A 451 8.15 -6.72 5.13
C ARG A 451 8.42 -8.15 5.61
N TRP A 452 9.43 -8.81 5.07
CA TRP A 452 9.70 -10.22 5.37
C TRP A 452 10.12 -10.50 6.79
N HIS A 453 10.81 -9.55 7.42
CA HIS A 453 11.29 -9.69 8.78
C HIS A 453 10.76 -8.56 9.66
N VAL A 454 9.80 -8.91 10.51
CA VAL A 454 9.24 -8.00 11.53
C VAL A 454 9.62 -8.43 12.96
N ALA A 455 10.19 -9.64 13.12
CA ALA A 455 10.62 -10.15 14.43
C ALA A 455 11.95 -9.52 14.85
N GLY A 456 12.06 -9.00 16.08
CA GLY A 456 13.38 -8.61 16.59
C GLY A 456 13.43 -7.85 17.91
N CYS A 457 12.33 -7.28 18.42
CA CYS A 457 12.36 -6.51 19.66
C CYS A 457 11.41 -7.07 20.71
N GLN A 458 11.97 -7.51 21.84
CA GLN A 458 11.22 -8.00 23.00
C GLN A 458 10.29 -6.92 23.60
N ASN A 459 10.60 -5.63 23.38
CA ASN A 459 9.79 -4.49 23.85
C ASN A 459 8.73 -4.03 22.82
N CYS A 460 8.83 -4.44 21.55
CA CYS A 460 7.85 -4.07 20.51
C CYS A 460 6.74 -5.11 20.32
N GLN A 461 6.82 -6.29 20.96
CA GLN A 461 5.87 -7.38 20.73
C GLN A 461 4.40 -6.99 21.04
N ASN A 462 4.17 -6.03 21.95
CA ASN A 462 2.83 -5.51 22.24
C ASN A 462 2.26 -4.60 21.13
N HIS A 463 3.08 -4.15 20.17
CA HIS A 463 2.69 -3.26 19.05
C HIS A 463 2.56 -4.01 17.71
N LEU A 464 2.64 -5.35 17.72
CA LEU A 464 2.63 -6.20 16.51
C LEU A 464 1.34 -7.02 16.36
N GLU A 465 0.38 -6.85 17.28
CA GLU A 465 -0.96 -7.40 17.14
C GLU A 465 -1.72 -6.67 16.03
N VAL A 466 -2.18 -7.43 15.05
CA VAL A 466 -3.09 -6.93 14.01
C VAL A 466 -4.51 -7.29 14.40
N ARG A 467 -5.37 -6.27 14.50
CA ARG A 467 -6.81 -6.43 14.61
C ARG A 467 -7.51 -5.75 13.43
N ALA A 468 -8.50 -6.43 12.87
CA ALA A 468 -9.34 -5.89 11.80
C ALA A 468 -10.79 -5.77 12.28
N HIS A 469 -11.40 -4.62 12.03
CA HIS A 469 -12.80 -4.33 12.36
C HIS A 469 -13.61 -4.24 11.08
N ILE A 470 -14.30 -5.33 10.74
CA ILE A 470 -15.02 -5.48 9.48
C ILE A 470 -16.51 -5.21 9.73
N PRO A 471 -17.07 -4.07 9.29
CA PRO A 471 -18.50 -3.81 9.39
C PRO A 471 -19.27 -4.75 8.45
N ILE A 472 -20.16 -5.58 9.01
CA ILE A 472 -21.09 -6.43 8.26
C ILE A 472 -22.46 -5.75 8.16
N GLU A 473 -22.77 -5.25 6.97
CA GLU A 473 -23.88 -4.32 6.76
C GLU A 473 -25.21 -5.00 6.48
N GLY A 474 -26.28 -4.47 7.07
CA GLY A 474 -27.65 -4.93 6.81
C GLY A 474 -27.95 -6.33 7.30
N TRP A 475 -27.15 -6.85 8.23
CA TRP A 475 -27.46 -8.05 8.99
C TRP A 475 -28.10 -7.64 10.31
N SER A 476 -29.22 -8.26 10.67
CA SER A 476 -29.73 -8.14 12.03
C SER A 476 -28.84 -8.90 13.00
N LYS A 477 -28.86 -8.50 14.28
CA LYS A 477 -28.14 -9.21 15.36
C LYS A 477 -28.52 -10.70 15.40
N GLU A 478 -29.79 -11.02 15.15
CA GLU A 478 -30.29 -12.40 15.16
C GLU A 478 -29.82 -13.22 13.96
N GLU A 479 -29.65 -12.62 12.78
CA GLU A 479 -29.09 -13.31 11.61
C GLU A 479 -27.60 -13.56 11.78
N ALA A 480 -26.85 -12.56 12.26
CA ALA A 480 -25.43 -12.70 12.49
C ALA A 480 -25.11 -13.74 13.57
N LYS A 481 -25.90 -13.83 14.65
CA LYS A 481 -25.75 -14.86 15.70
C LYS A 481 -25.98 -16.29 15.20
N LYS A 482 -26.81 -16.48 14.17
CA LYS A 482 -27.05 -17.80 13.56
C LYS A 482 -25.97 -18.19 12.56
N MET A 483 -25.12 -17.24 12.18
CA MET A 483 -24.09 -17.44 11.20
C MET A 483 -22.80 -17.90 11.87
N ARG A 484 -22.13 -18.87 11.25
CA ARG A 484 -20.77 -19.22 11.63
C ARG A 484 -19.81 -18.36 10.82
N PHE A 485 -18.93 -17.64 11.50
CA PHE A 485 -17.87 -16.88 10.83
C PHE A 485 -16.55 -17.65 10.85
N GLU A 486 -15.81 -17.58 9.75
CA GLU A 486 -14.45 -18.11 9.62
C GLU A 486 -13.51 -16.99 9.19
N VAL A 487 -12.24 -17.08 9.58
CA VAL A 487 -11.18 -16.20 9.11
C VAL A 487 -10.07 -16.99 8.44
N GLY A 488 -9.60 -16.46 7.32
CA GLY A 488 -8.38 -16.91 6.66
C GLY A 488 -7.29 -15.85 6.75
N VAL A 489 -6.06 -16.29 6.98
CA VAL A 489 -4.85 -15.47 6.84
C VAL A 489 -4.09 -15.98 5.62
N HIS A 490 -3.96 -15.13 4.60
CA HIS A 490 -3.39 -15.46 3.30
C HIS A 490 -2.01 -14.84 3.19
N THR A 491 -0.99 -15.70 3.25
CA THR A 491 0.43 -15.32 3.23
C THR A 491 1.08 -15.79 1.94
N ARG A 492 2.28 -15.27 1.65
CA ARG A 492 3.14 -15.83 0.59
C ARG A 492 3.70 -17.17 1.06
N LYS A 493 3.27 -18.28 0.44
CA LYS A 493 3.88 -19.60 0.67
C LYS A 493 5.21 -19.70 -0.08
N LEU A 494 6.29 -20.06 0.62
CA LEU A 494 7.55 -20.43 -0.02
C LEU A 494 7.50 -21.94 -0.33
N GLU A 495 7.35 -22.31 -1.60
CA GLU A 495 7.53 -23.71 -2.02
C GLU A 495 9.04 -24.04 -2.09
N GLY A 496 9.46 -25.18 -1.50
CA GLY A 496 10.84 -25.68 -1.61
C GLY A 496 11.70 -25.63 -0.35
N ALA A 497 11.19 -25.11 0.78
CA ALA A 497 11.85 -25.24 2.08
C ALA A 497 11.83 -26.71 2.55
N LYS A 498 12.86 -27.49 2.18
CA LYS A 498 13.16 -28.78 2.81
C LYS A 498 13.65 -28.53 4.24
N ASP A 499 12.70 -28.44 5.17
CA ASP A 499 12.74 -28.95 6.55
C ASP A 499 11.68 -28.23 7.41
N GLY A 500 10.48 -28.79 7.43
CA GLY A 500 9.90 -29.41 8.64
C GLY A 500 9.89 -28.72 10.00
N ASN A 501 10.18 -27.41 10.19
CA ASN A 501 10.10 -26.82 11.53
C ASN A 501 9.86 -25.30 11.66
N ARG A 502 9.25 -24.65 10.67
CA ARG A 502 8.48 -23.42 10.96
C ARG A 502 7.08 -23.59 10.38
N PRO A 503 6.12 -24.09 11.17
CA PRO A 503 4.77 -23.62 10.96
C PRO A 503 4.82 -22.08 11.04
N GLN A 504 4.04 -21.38 10.22
CA GLN A 504 3.71 -19.97 10.44
C GLN A 504 2.87 -19.89 11.74
N GLN A 505 3.48 -20.21 12.90
CA GLN A 505 2.80 -20.57 14.14
C GLN A 505 1.89 -19.47 14.71
N GLY A 506 2.12 -18.20 14.36
CA GLY A 506 1.28 -17.10 14.88
C GLY A 506 0.08 -16.72 14.00
N ALA A 507 -0.21 -17.50 12.96
CA ALA A 507 -1.51 -17.50 12.29
C ALA A 507 -2.42 -18.66 12.76
N GLU A 508 -1.98 -19.47 13.75
CA GLU A 508 -2.60 -20.78 13.97
C GLU A 508 -4.00 -20.76 14.58
N ASN A 509 -4.50 -19.64 15.12
CA ASN A 509 -5.90 -19.53 15.58
C ASN A 509 -6.38 -18.06 15.60
N PRO A 510 -6.67 -17.42 14.44
CA PRO A 510 -7.31 -16.11 14.43
C PRO A 510 -8.66 -16.19 15.16
N THR A 511 -8.90 -15.26 16.07
CA THR A 511 -10.17 -15.19 16.80
C THR A 511 -11.15 -14.29 16.06
N VAL A 512 -12.41 -14.70 16.02
CA VAL A 512 -13.49 -13.92 15.43
C VAL A 512 -14.51 -13.66 16.51
N THR A 513 -14.79 -12.38 16.77
CA THR A 513 -15.80 -11.95 17.73
C THR A 513 -16.77 -11.01 17.04
N LEU A 514 -18.06 -11.22 17.26
CA LEU A 514 -19.09 -10.27 16.83
C LEU A 514 -19.24 -9.25 17.95
N GLY A 515 -19.00 -7.96 17.66
CA GLY A 515 -18.97 -6.84 18.61
C GLY A 515 -20.32 -6.49 19.25
N THR A 516 -21.11 -7.48 19.63
CA THR A 516 -22.42 -7.32 20.29
C THR A 516 -22.51 -8.00 21.66
N GLU A 517 -21.38 -8.47 22.20
CA GLU A 517 -21.30 -9.02 23.55
C GLU A 517 -21.30 -7.90 24.59
N HIS A 518 -22.51 -7.41 24.85
CA HIS A 518 -22.96 -7.22 26.22
C HIS A 518 -24.19 -8.11 26.42
N ILE A 519 -24.04 -9.02 27.39
CA ILE A 519 -25.13 -9.71 28.08
C ILE A 519 -25.98 -8.67 28.80
#